data_AF-A0A3B9CQF6-F1
#
_entry.id   AF-A0A3B9CQF6-F1
#
_cell.length_a   1.000
_cell.length_b   1.000
_cell.length_c   1.000
_cell.angle_alpha   90.00
_cell.angle_beta   90.00
_cell.angle_gamma   90.00
#
_symmetry.space_group_name_H-M   'P 1'
#
loop_
_entity.id
_entity.type
_entity.pdbx_description
1 polymer ?
#
loop_
_entity_poly.entity_id
_entity_poly.type
_entity_poly.pdbx_seq_one_letter_code
_entity_poly.pdbx_strand_id
1 'polypeptide(L)'
;LAALGIFIGTSTVIWLVAMGEGVSHRAQQQIKELGANNIIVRTRKPNSDDDFAGNNRMKIYGLKRKDHERIEKIIPGIRRIVPMREVRFQLRLDNRTADSILVGCTEDYLELNRLEMARGRWLAGRDHGEKVVVLADETAKRLFPFENPIGRTIWVGSEFYVVIGQTRSREASAAIGGSLDSRDYNLDAYIPLATLEERVGDFVAKRVGDDFQG
;
A
#
# COMPACT_ATOMS: atom_id res chain seq x y z
N LEU A 1 24.89 18.12 53.82
CA LEU A 1 23.74 18.82 53.18
C LEU A 1 24.11 19.50 51.86
N ALA A 2 25.18 20.31 51.78
CA ALA A 2 25.54 21.07 50.58
C ALA A 2 25.81 20.23 49.32
N ALA A 3 26.53 19.10 49.44
CA ALA A 3 26.83 18.21 48.31
C ALA A 3 25.57 17.57 47.69
N LEU A 4 24.56 17.27 48.52
CA LEU A 4 23.29 16.70 48.07
C LEU A 4 22.48 17.73 47.26
N GLY A 5 22.51 19.00 47.67
CA GLY A 5 21.86 20.09 46.94
C GLY A 5 22.48 20.32 45.55
N ILE A 6 23.81 20.27 45.46
CA ILE A 6 24.52 20.38 44.18
C ILE A 6 24.18 19.19 43.28
N PHE A 7 24.20 17.97 43.81
CA PHE A 7 23.90 16.75 43.03
C PHE A 7 22.48 16.73 42.46
N ILE A 8 21.49 17.10 43.28
CA ILE A 8 20.09 17.18 42.84
C ILE A 8 19.92 18.31 41.80
N GLY A 9 20.57 19.46 42.02
CA GLY A 9 20.54 20.60 41.10
C GLY A 9 21.11 20.25 39.72
N THR A 10 22.31 19.69 39.66
CA THR A 10 22.93 19.30 38.39
C THR A 10 22.15 18.18 37.69
N SER A 11 21.63 17.20 38.43
CA SER A 11 20.84 16.10 37.85
C SER A 11 19.55 16.60 37.20
N THR A 12 18.87 17.56 37.83
CA THR A 12 17.63 18.16 37.31
C THR A 12 17.88 18.93 36.02
N VAL A 13 18.98 19.69 35.97
CA VAL A 13 19.38 20.45 34.78
C VAL A 13 19.77 19.50 33.63
N ILE A 14 20.55 18.45 33.89
CA ILE A 14 20.91 17.44 32.89
C ILE A 14 19.65 16.75 32.34
N TRP A 15 18.70 16.40 33.22
CA TRP A 15 17.43 15.79 32.82
C TRP A 15 16.58 16.70 31.92
N LEU A 16 16.43 17.97 32.28
CA LEU A 16 15.65 18.93 31.49
C LEU A 16 16.27 19.17 30.11
N VAL A 17 17.60 19.28 30.03
CA VAL A 17 18.31 19.41 28.75
C VAL A 17 18.13 18.16 27.89
N ALA A 18 18.34 16.97 28.45
CA ALA A 18 18.15 15.71 27.73
C ALA A 18 16.70 15.52 27.24
N MET A 19 15.71 15.93 28.03
CA MET A 19 14.31 15.89 27.63
C MET A 19 14.01 16.90 26.52
N GLY A 20 14.52 18.14 26.62
CA GLY A 20 14.36 19.17 25.60
C GLY A 20 14.98 18.78 24.27
N GLU A 21 16.21 18.26 24.30
CA GLU A 21 16.90 17.73 23.12
C GLU A 21 16.19 16.50 22.55
N GLY A 22 15.70 15.59 23.40
CA GLY A 22 14.95 14.41 22.97
C GLY A 22 13.62 14.75 22.28
N VAL A 23 12.90 15.76 22.77
CA VAL A 23 11.67 16.25 22.12
C VAL A 23 12.00 16.93 20.79
N SER A 24 13.03 17.79 20.77
CA SER A 24 13.49 18.45 19.54
C SER A 24 13.92 17.44 18.47
N HIS A 25 14.70 16.42 18.86
CA HIS A 25 15.13 15.35 17.97
C HIS A 25 13.96 14.54 17.40
N ARG A 26 12.96 14.21 18.23
CA ARG A 26 11.73 13.56 17.77
C ARG A 26 10.93 14.43 16.81
N ALA A 27 10.78 15.72 17.10
CA ALA A 27 10.11 16.66 16.20
C ALA A 27 10.85 16.77 14.85
N GLN A 28 12.18 16.85 14.86
CA GLN A 28 12.99 16.86 13.65
C GLN A 28 12.91 15.54 12.87
N GLN A 29 12.85 14.40 13.55
CA GLN A 29 12.61 13.10 12.90
C GLN A 29 11.24 13.04 12.24
N GLN A 30 10.19 13.48 12.93
CA GLN A 30 8.84 13.59 12.36
C GLN A 30 8.83 14.55 11.16
N ILE A 31 9.53 15.69 11.23
CA ILE A 31 9.64 16.63 10.11
C ILE A 31 10.46 16.04 8.95
N LYS A 32 11.54 15.29 9.21
CA LYS A 32 12.30 14.58 8.16
C LYS A 32 11.49 13.45 7.53
N GLU A 33 10.64 12.79 8.30
CA GLU A 33 9.67 11.81 7.80
C GLU A 33 8.57 12.48 6.98
N LEU A 34 8.18 13.72 7.32
CA LEU A 34 7.30 14.58 6.53
C LEU A 34 8.01 15.26 5.35
N GLY A 35 9.34 15.26 5.33
CA GLY A 35 10.20 15.70 4.23
C GLY A 35 9.96 14.83 3.02
N ALA A 36 8.88 15.14 2.30
CA ALA A 36 8.29 14.31 1.28
C ALA A 36 9.20 14.23 0.05
N ASN A 37 10.17 13.32 0.09
CA ASN A 37 10.94 12.88 -1.07
C ASN A 37 10.11 11.99 -2.02
N ASN A 38 8.81 11.80 -1.72
CA ASN A 38 7.90 10.97 -2.48
C ASN A 38 6.72 11.80 -2.97
N ILE A 39 6.49 11.79 -4.28
CA ILE A 39 5.35 12.45 -4.93
C ILE A 39 4.41 11.35 -5.39
N ILE A 40 3.19 11.34 -4.86
CA ILE A 40 2.19 10.35 -5.23
C ILE A 40 1.25 10.96 -6.28
N VAL A 41 1.30 10.42 -7.50
CA VAL A 41 0.41 10.83 -8.60
C VAL A 41 -0.76 9.85 -8.65
N ARG A 42 -1.98 10.35 -8.52
CA ARG A 42 -3.21 9.54 -8.55
C ARG A 42 -4.21 10.14 -9.49
N THR A 43 -4.93 9.31 -10.24
CA THR A 43 -6.09 9.79 -11.00
C THR A 43 -7.32 9.78 -10.11
N ARG A 44 -8.09 10.86 -10.13
CA ARG A 44 -9.46 10.88 -9.60
C ARG A 44 -10.45 10.60 -10.71
N LYS A 45 -11.43 9.75 -10.43
CA LYS A 45 -12.55 9.53 -11.35
C LYS A 45 -13.28 10.85 -11.56
N PRO A 46 -13.54 11.29 -12.80
CA PRO A 46 -14.36 12.48 -13.04
C PRO A 46 -15.77 12.24 -12.49
N ASN A 47 -16.33 13.27 -11.85
CA ASN A 47 -17.69 13.21 -11.31
C ASN A 47 -18.69 12.85 -12.41
N SER A 48 -19.78 12.20 -12.01
CA SER A 48 -20.75 11.57 -12.91
C SER A 48 -21.60 12.56 -13.70
N ASP A 49 -21.54 13.86 -13.39
CA ASP A 49 -22.60 14.82 -13.73
C ASP A 49 -22.31 15.70 -14.95
N ASP A 50 -21.14 15.55 -15.59
CA ASP A 50 -20.90 16.23 -16.88
C ASP A 50 -21.45 15.37 -18.04
N ASP A 51 -22.64 15.78 -18.48
CA ASP A 51 -23.28 15.56 -19.77
C ASP A 51 -22.33 15.04 -20.87
N PHE A 52 -22.47 13.75 -21.19
CA PHE A 52 -22.13 13.26 -22.52
C PHE A 52 -23.30 12.43 -23.04
N ALA A 53 -24.19 13.11 -23.77
CA ALA A 53 -25.13 12.52 -24.70
C ALA A 53 -24.36 11.72 -25.77
N GLY A 54 -24.14 10.45 -25.52
CA GLY A 54 -23.48 9.57 -26.48
C GLY A 54 -23.29 8.18 -25.91
N ASN A 55 -23.73 7.19 -26.66
CA ASN A 55 -23.92 5.77 -26.33
C ASN A 55 -22.63 4.99 -25.96
N ASN A 56 -21.61 5.62 -25.38
CA ASN A 56 -20.34 4.99 -25.03
C ASN A 56 -20.19 4.87 -23.50
N ARG A 57 -20.61 3.73 -22.96
CA ARG A 57 -20.57 3.37 -21.52
C ARG A 57 -19.15 3.20 -20.93
N MET A 58 -18.10 3.68 -21.61
CA MET A 58 -16.71 3.50 -21.21
C MET A 58 -16.04 4.86 -20.96
N LYS A 59 -15.98 5.28 -19.68
CA LYS A 59 -15.17 6.45 -19.27
C LYS A 59 -13.70 6.05 -19.31
N ILE A 60 -12.96 6.47 -20.32
CA ILE A 60 -11.50 6.31 -20.40
C ILE A 60 -10.87 7.44 -19.58
N TYR A 61 -10.43 7.12 -18.36
CA TYR A 61 -9.69 8.04 -17.49
C TYR A 61 -8.61 7.23 -16.74
N GLY A 62 -7.48 7.85 -16.41
CA GLY A 62 -6.38 7.17 -15.73
C GLY A 62 -5.01 7.67 -16.16
N LEU A 63 -4.00 7.39 -15.34
CA LEU A 63 -2.60 7.45 -15.74
C LEU A 63 -2.34 6.31 -16.74
N LYS A 64 -1.80 6.65 -17.91
CA LYS A 64 -1.44 5.66 -18.92
C LYS A 64 0.01 5.24 -18.74
N ARG A 65 0.37 4.06 -19.25
CA ARG A 65 1.77 3.60 -19.30
C ARG A 65 2.69 4.57 -20.03
N LYS A 66 2.18 5.22 -21.08
CA LYS A 66 2.91 6.28 -21.80
C LYS A 66 3.22 7.49 -20.93
N ASP A 67 2.42 7.77 -19.90
CA ASP A 67 2.68 8.87 -18.98
C ASP A 67 3.83 8.53 -18.04
N HIS A 68 3.95 7.26 -17.62
CA HIS A 68 5.11 6.77 -16.87
C HIS A 68 6.42 6.98 -17.65
N GLU A 69 6.48 6.52 -18.90
CA GLU A 69 7.68 6.68 -19.75
C GLU A 69 8.04 8.16 -20.01
N ARG A 70 7.03 9.04 -20.09
CA ARG A 70 7.25 10.48 -20.27
C ARG A 70 7.80 11.12 -19.01
N ILE A 71 7.23 10.80 -17.85
CA ILE A 71 7.69 11.31 -16.55
C ILE A 71 9.16 10.96 -16.34
N GLU A 72 9.53 9.71 -16.60
CA GLU A 72 10.89 9.22 -16.48
C GLU A 72 11.88 9.98 -17.37
N LYS A 73 11.49 10.31 -18.61
CA LYS A 73 12.35 11.00 -19.57
C LYS A 73 12.43 12.51 -19.36
N ILE A 74 11.34 13.14 -18.91
CA ILE A 74 11.19 14.60 -18.90
C ILE A 74 11.71 15.21 -17.60
N ILE A 75 11.57 14.52 -16.47
CA ILE A 75 11.85 15.11 -15.15
C ILE A 75 13.25 14.64 -14.68
N PRO A 76 14.27 15.49 -14.75
CA PRO A 76 15.59 15.16 -14.21
C PRO A 76 15.54 15.07 -12.69
N GLY A 77 16.32 14.16 -12.11
CA GLY A 77 16.48 14.03 -10.66
C GLY A 77 15.53 13.03 -9.97
N ILE A 78 14.66 12.35 -10.71
CA ILE A 78 13.88 11.23 -10.17
C ILE A 78 14.80 10.04 -9.89
N ARG A 79 14.90 9.61 -8.64
CA ARG A 79 15.71 8.45 -8.25
C ARG A 79 15.03 7.12 -8.57
N ARG A 80 13.71 7.04 -8.42
CA ARG A 80 12.92 5.82 -8.59
C ARG A 80 11.46 6.16 -8.87
N ILE A 81 10.83 5.43 -9.78
CA ILE A 81 9.39 5.49 -10.05
C ILE A 81 8.81 4.11 -9.77
N VAL A 82 7.74 4.05 -8.97
CA VAL A 82 7.08 2.80 -8.59
C VAL A 82 5.65 2.83 -9.13
N PRO A 83 5.38 2.24 -10.31
CA PRO A 83 4.03 2.12 -10.79
C PRO A 83 3.25 1.15 -9.89
N MET A 84 2.01 1.51 -9.57
CA MET A 84 1.11 0.66 -8.82
C MET A 84 -0.31 0.79 -9.34
N ARG A 85 -1.11 -0.26 -9.12
CA ARG A 85 -2.53 -0.23 -9.37
C ARG A 85 -3.29 -0.92 -8.25
N GLU A 86 -4.39 -0.30 -7.82
CA GLU A 86 -5.22 -0.80 -6.74
C GLU A 86 -6.60 -1.17 -7.27
N VAL A 87 -7.06 -2.37 -6.92
CA VAL A 87 -8.40 -2.86 -7.25
C VAL A 87 -8.98 -3.56 -6.03
N ARG A 88 -10.22 -3.23 -5.66
CA ARG A 88 -10.90 -3.92 -4.55
C ARG A 88 -11.32 -5.32 -5.00
N PHE A 89 -10.94 -6.33 -4.24
CA PHE A 89 -11.28 -7.73 -4.48
C PHE A 89 -11.70 -8.42 -3.17
N GLN A 90 -12.54 -9.45 -3.29
CA GLN A 90 -12.81 -10.38 -2.21
C GLN A 90 -11.94 -11.62 -2.42
N LEU A 91 -11.02 -11.86 -1.49
CA LEU A 91 -10.21 -13.07 -1.47
C LEU A 91 -10.98 -14.19 -0.79
N ARG A 92 -10.83 -15.42 -1.28
CA ARG A 92 -11.51 -16.59 -0.71
C ARG A 92 -10.56 -17.76 -0.51
N LEU A 93 -10.78 -18.48 0.57
CA LEU A 93 -10.16 -19.76 0.87
C LEU A 93 -11.23 -20.64 1.50
N ASP A 94 -11.64 -21.71 0.83
CA ASP A 94 -12.72 -22.59 1.26
C ASP A 94 -13.98 -21.80 1.66
N ASN A 95 -14.35 -21.85 2.94
CA ASN A 95 -15.52 -21.16 3.50
C ASN A 95 -15.18 -19.80 4.15
N ARG A 96 -13.95 -19.30 3.99
CA ARG A 96 -13.46 -18.03 4.55
C ARG A 96 -13.27 -17.02 3.45
N THR A 97 -13.63 -15.77 3.74
CA THR A 97 -13.46 -14.66 2.79
C THR A 97 -12.86 -13.45 3.47
N ALA A 98 -12.12 -12.65 2.72
CA ALA A 98 -11.53 -11.40 3.19
C ALA A 98 -11.64 -10.35 2.09
N ASP A 99 -12.32 -9.24 2.39
CA ASP A 99 -12.29 -8.06 1.54
C ASP A 99 -10.91 -7.40 1.66
N SER A 100 -10.27 -7.22 0.50
CA SER A 100 -8.88 -6.76 0.41
C SER A 100 -8.70 -5.81 -0.77
N ILE A 101 -7.73 -4.91 -0.66
CA ILE A 101 -7.26 -4.14 -1.81
C ILE A 101 -6.16 -4.95 -2.47
N LEU A 102 -6.43 -5.43 -3.69
CA LEU A 102 -5.43 -6.06 -4.53
C LEU A 102 -4.55 -4.98 -5.15
N VAL A 103 -3.28 -4.99 -4.79
CA VAL A 103 -2.27 -4.03 -5.21
C VAL A 103 -1.34 -4.74 -6.20
N GLY A 104 -1.39 -4.33 -7.46
CA GLY A 104 -0.39 -4.68 -8.46
C GLY A 104 0.79 -3.74 -8.31
N CYS A 105 1.97 -4.24 -7.96
CA CYS A 105 3.15 -3.41 -7.74
C CYS A 105 4.45 -4.10 -8.17
N THR A 106 5.55 -3.34 -8.17
CA THR A 106 6.92 -3.82 -8.42
C THR A 106 7.63 -4.18 -7.11
N GLU A 107 8.84 -4.76 -7.20
CA GLU A 107 9.61 -5.16 -6.02
C GLU A 107 9.90 -3.99 -5.08
N ASP A 108 10.17 -2.83 -5.67
CA ASP A 108 10.52 -1.58 -4.99
C ASP A 108 9.42 -1.05 -4.04
N TYR A 109 8.19 -1.53 -4.20
CA TYR A 109 7.05 -1.10 -3.39
C TYR A 109 7.22 -1.42 -1.90
N LEU A 110 7.91 -2.52 -1.57
CA LEU A 110 8.18 -2.92 -0.18
C LEU A 110 9.01 -1.84 0.53
N GLU A 111 10.13 -1.45 -0.08
CA GLU A 111 11.05 -0.45 0.45
C GLU A 111 10.42 0.94 0.47
N LEU A 112 9.75 1.33 -0.63
CA LEU A 112 9.10 2.64 -0.76
C LEU A 112 8.10 2.89 0.37
N ASN A 113 7.32 1.86 0.71
CA ASN A 113 6.31 1.95 1.76
C ASN A 113 6.81 1.47 3.12
N ARG A 114 8.09 1.10 3.26
CA ARG A 114 8.69 0.57 4.50
C ARG A 114 7.88 -0.59 5.08
N LEU A 115 7.45 -1.51 4.21
CA LEU A 115 6.79 -2.73 4.62
C LEU A 115 7.82 -3.75 5.06
N GLU A 116 7.49 -4.55 6.08
CA GLU A 116 8.35 -5.62 6.58
C GLU A 116 7.70 -6.98 6.30
N MET A 117 8.52 -7.98 5.97
CA MET A 117 8.06 -9.35 5.82
C MET A 117 7.98 -10.03 7.18
N ALA A 118 6.83 -10.60 7.52
CA ALA A 118 6.69 -11.49 8.66
C ALA A 118 7.09 -12.93 8.30
N ARG A 119 6.71 -13.40 7.11
CA ARG A 119 6.96 -14.78 6.64
C ARG A 119 7.18 -14.82 5.13
N GLY A 120 7.93 -15.80 4.66
CA GLY A 120 8.14 -16.05 3.24
C GLY A 120 9.03 -14.98 2.59
N ARG A 121 8.69 -14.57 1.38
CA ARG A 121 9.47 -13.61 0.58
C ARG A 121 8.58 -12.58 -0.10
N TRP A 122 9.19 -11.46 -0.47
CA TRP A 122 8.54 -10.45 -1.31
C TRP A 122 8.52 -10.87 -2.80
N LEU A 123 7.81 -10.07 -3.60
CA LEU A 123 7.79 -10.14 -5.06
C LEU A 123 9.19 -9.87 -5.62
N ALA A 124 9.55 -10.60 -6.67
CA ALA A 124 10.80 -10.45 -7.40
C ALA A 124 10.53 -10.51 -8.92
N GLY A 125 11.46 -10.03 -9.74
CA GLY A 125 11.29 -10.00 -11.21
C GLY A 125 11.00 -11.35 -11.87
N ARG A 126 11.42 -12.46 -11.23
CA ARG A 126 11.08 -13.82 -11.65
C ARG A 126 9.60 -14.19 -11.51
N ASP A 127 8.84 -13.43 -10.74
CA ASP A 127 7.41 -13.65 -10.49
C ASP A 127 6.53 -12.88 -11.47
N HIS A 128 7.12 -12.11 -12.39
CA HIS A 128 6.35 -11.36 -13.38
C HIS A 128 5.55 -12.31 -14.28
N GLY A 129 4.22 -12.17 -14.28
CA GLY A 129 3.29 -13.05 -15.02
C GLY A 129 2.87 -14.30 -14.24
N GLU A 130 3.54 -14.60 -13.11
CA GLU A 130 3.21 -15.72 -12.25
C GLU A 130 2.03 -15.39 -11.33
N LYS A 131 1.22 -16.42 -11.03
CA LYS A 131 0.04 -16.30 -10.14
C LYS A 131 0.46 -16.46 -8.69
N VAL A 132 1.22 -15.48 -8.20
CA VAL A 132 1.68 -15.43 -6.81
C VAL A 132 1.11 -14.22 -6.08
N VAL A 133 0.94 -14.33 -4.77
CA VAL A 133 0.40 -13.27 -3.92
C VAL A 133 1.16 -13.18 -2.60
N VAL A 134 1.35 -11.96 -2.11
CA VAL A 134 1.81 -11.67 -0.75
C VAL A 134 0.64 -11.07 0.02
N LEU A 135 0.32 -11.62 1.18
CA LEU A 135 -0.81 -11.17 1.99
C LEU A 135 -0.35 -10.21 3.08
N ALA A 136 -1.13 -9.17 3.34
CA ALA A 136 -0.94 -8.38 4.54
C ALA A 136 -1.36 -9.15 5.81
N ASP A 137 -0.92 -8.68 6.98
CA ASP A 137 -1.08 -9.42 8.24
C ASP A 137 -2.54 -9.76 8.57
N GLU A 138 -3.45 -8.79 8.47
CA GLU A 138 -4.85 -9.00 8.82
C GLU A 138 -5.57 -9.86 7.77
N THR A 139 -5.32 -9.64 6.49
CA THR A 139 -5.81 -10.48 5.40
C THR A 139 -5.37 -11.94 5.58
N ALA A 140 -4.11 -12.16 5.92
CA ALA A 140 -3.57 -13.48 6.20
C ALA A 140 -4.24 -14.13 7.42
N LYS A 141 -4.45 -13.39 8.52
CA LYS A 141 -5.14 -13.89 9.72
C LYS A 141 -6.61 -14.25 9.45
N ARG A 142 -7.31 -13.50 8.59
CA ARG A 142 -8.70 -13.78 8.22
C ARG A 142 -8.83 -15.07 7.40
N LEU A 143 -7.91 -15.30 6.46
CA LEU A 143 -7.93 -16.50 5.61
C LEU A 143 -7.31 -17.72 6.32
N PHE A 144 -6.24 -17.51 7.08
CA PHE A 144 -5.42 -18.55 7.73
C PHE A 144 -5.24 -18.28 9.25
N PRO A 145 -6.30 -18.28 10.08
CA PRO A 145 -6.22 -17.99 11.52
C PRO A 145 -5.30 -18.91 12.31
N PHE A 146 -5.17 -20.18 11.90
CA PHE A 146 -4.42 -21.21 12.63
C PHE A 146 -3.36 -21.91 11.79
N GLU A 147 -3.10 -21.43 10.58
CA GLU A 147 -2.25 -22.12 9.61
C GLU A 147 -1.20 -21.18 9.01
N ASN A 148 -0.10 -21.77 8.53
CA ASN A 148 0.88 -21.01 7.76
C ASN A 148 0.34 -20.75 6.35
N PRO A 149 0.20 -19.48 5.91
CA PRO A 149 -0.33 -19.18 4.58
C PRO A 149 0.65 -19.54 3.45
N ILE A 150 1.96 -19.62 3.72
CA ILE A 150 2.98 -19.79 2.68
C ILE A 150 2.82 -21.13 1.94
N GLY A 151 2.82 -21.09 0.61
CA GLY A 151 2.64 -22.23 -0.29
C GLY A 151 1.18 -22.66 -0.49
N ARG A 152 0.23 -22.06 0.25
CA ARG A 152 -1.19 -22.31 0.06
C ARG A 152 -1.73 -21.53 -1.13
N THR A 153 -2.80 -22.05 -1.72
CA THR A 153 -3.46 -21.40 -2.86
C THR A 153 -4.74 -20.74 -2.38
N ILE A 154 -4.98 -19.49 -2.78
CA ILE A 154 -6.21 -18.74 -2.51
C ILE A 154 -6.88 -18.33 -3.81
N TRP A 155 -8.19 -18.13 -3.75
CA TRP A 155 -8.96 -17.59 -4.86
C TRP A 155 -8.97 -16.05 -4.80
N VAL A 156 -8.51 -15.42 -5.88
CA VAL A 156 -8.41 -13.96 -6.02
C VAL A 156 -9.27 -13.55 -7.21
N GLY A 157 -10.52 -13.15 -6.93
CA GLY A 157 -11.45 -12.71 -7.96
C GLY A 157 -11.94 -13.84 -8.87
N SER A 158 -11.16 -14.15 -9.92
CA SER A 158 -11.48 -15.13 -10.96
C SER A 158 -10.45 -16.25 -11.12
N GLU A 159 -9.31 -16.18 -10.42
CA GLU A 159 -8.24 -17.17 -10.56
C GLU A 159 -7.59 -17.52 -9.22
N PHE A 160 -6.86 -18.64 -9.22
CA PHE A 160 -6.10 -19.12 -8.07
C PHE A 160 -4.67 -18.57 -8.06
N TYR A 161 -4.22 -18.12 -6.88
CA TYR A 161 -2.88 -17.59 -6.65
C TYR A 161 -2.21 -18.31 -5.49
N VAL A 162 -0.90 -18.57 -5.61
CA VAL A 162 -0.09 -19.18 -4.55
C VAL A 162 0.46 -18.10 -3.64
N VAL A 163 0.25 -18.25 -2.34
CA VAL A 163 0.77 -17.31 -1.33
C VAL A 163 2.26 -17.56 -1.13
N ILE A 164 3.10 -16.56 -1.37
CA ILE A 164 4.56 -16.66 -1.25
C ILE A 164 5.12 -15.85 -0.08
N GLY A 165 4.30 -15.00 0.53
CA GLY A 165 4.73 -14.12 1.61
C GLY A 165 3.58 -13.60 2.47
N GLN A 166 3.92 -13.16 3.68
CA GLN A 166 3.05 -12.41 4.59
C GLN A 166 3.81 -11.20 5.13
N THR A 167 3.24 -10.00 5.04
CA THR A 167 3.83 -8.80 5.66
C THR A 167 3.51 -8.75 7.15
N ARG A 168 4.35 -8.06 7.92
CA ARG A 168 4.10 -7.75 9.34
C ARG A 168 2.99 -6.71 9.44
N SER A 169 2.23 -6.78 10.54
CA SER A 169 1.28 -5.73 10.89
C SER A 169 2.01 -4.40 11.02
N ARG A 170 1.41 -3.36 10.49
CA ARG A 170 1.91 -2.00 10.60
C ARG A 170 0.82 -1.14 11.20
N GLU A 171 1.16 -0.36 12.20
CA GLU A 171 0.25 0.68 12.68
C GLU A 171 -0.08 1.63 11.52
N ALA A 172 -1.34 2.07 11.44
CA ALA A 172 -1.76 3.01 10.41
C ALA A 172 -0.85 4.25 10.49
N SER A 173 0.11 4.35 9.57
CA SER A 173 1.05 5.46 9.54
C SER A 173 0.25 6.70 9.22
N ALA A 174 0.33 7.73 10.07
CA ALA A 174 -0.15 9.06 9.72
C ALA A 174 0.39 9.41 8.33
N ALA A 175 -0.54 9.73 7.43
CA ALA A 175 -0.36 9.96 6.00
C ALA A 175 1.08 10.34 5.57
N ILE A 176 1.88 9.35 5.17
CA ILE A 176 3.13 9.65 4.48
C ILE A 176 2.76 10.25 3.11
N GLY A 177 3.11 11.51 2.89
CA GLY A 177 2.91 12.19 1.60
C GLY A 177 1.58 12.95 1.44
N GLY A 178 0.94 13.41 2.52
CA GLY A 178 -0.16 14.39 2.43
C GLY A 178 -1.49 13.86 1.86
N SER A 179 -1.63 12.55 1.75
CA SER A 179 -2.91 11.91 1.41
C SER A 179 -3.84 11.94 2.63
N LEU A 180 -4.93 12.73 2.59
CA LEU A 180 -5.94 12.75 3.66
C LEU A 180 -6.61 11.39 3.93
N ASP A 181 -6.45 10.40 3.06
CA ASP A 181 -6.87 9.02 3.32
C ASP A 181 -5.81 8.29 4.14
N SER A 182 -6.16 7.95 5.39
CA SER A 182 -5.47 6.94 6.20
C SER A 182 -5.53 5.61 5.46
N ARG A 183 -4.46 5.24 4.76
CA ARG A 183 -4.37 3.94 4.08
C ARG A 183 -4.04 2.84 5.10
N ASP A 184 -4.90 1.83 5.16
CA ASP A 184 -4.67 0.64 5.95
C ASP A 184 -3.95 -0.44 5.12
N TYR A 185 -2.65 -0.60 5.35
CA TYR A 185 -1.84 -1.60 4.67
C TYR A 185 -2.09 -3.03 5.18
N ASN A 186 -2.77 -3.21 6.31
CA ASN A 186 -2.95 -4.54 6.93
C ASN A 186 -4.00 -5.40 6.21
N LEU A 187 -4.85 -4.77 5.40
CA LEU A 187 -5.90 -5.41 4.61
C LEU A 187 -5.51 -5.59 3.14
N ASP A 188 -4.30 -5.21 2.73
CA ASP A 188 -3.87 -5.30 1.33
C ASP A 188 -3.47 -6.74 0.94
N ALA A 189 -3.46 -7.00 -0.36
CA ALA A 189 -2.85 -8.18 -0.97
C ALA A 189 -2.05 -7.73 -2.19
N TYR A 190 -0.80 -8.18 -2.28
CA TYR A 190 0.15 -7.70 -3.28
C TYR A 190 0.41 -8.77 -4.33
N ILE A 191 0.30 -8.40 -5.60
CA ILE A 191 0.65 -9.25 -6.74
C ILE A 191 1.58 -8.48 -7.69
N PRO A 192 2.38 -9.17 -8.52
CA PRO A 192 3.19 -8.51 -9.52
C PRO A 192 2.33 -7.63 -10.43
N LEU A 193 2.79 -6.41 -10.71
CA LEU A 193 2.06 -5.48 -11.57
C LEU A 193 1.75 -6.10 -12.94
N ALA A 194 2.73 -6.79 -13.55
CA ALA A 194 2.55 -7.50 -14.81
C ALA A 194 1.41 -8.54 -14.74
N THR A 195 1.32 -9.30 -13.64
CA THR A 195 0.26 -10.29 -13.44
C THR A 195 -1.11 -9.61 -13.31
N LEU A 196 -1.20 -8.49 -12.58
CA LEU A 196 -2.45 -7.74 -12.46
C LEU A 196 -2.90 -7.20 -13.83
N GLU A 197 -1.96 -6.67 -14.62
CA GLU A 197 -2.22 -6.14 -15.95
C GLU A 197 -2.72 -7.22 -16.92
N GLU A 198 -2.08 -8.39 -16.95
CA GLU A 198 -2.46 -9.49 -17.84
C GLU A 198 -3.80 -10.12 -17.48
N ARG A 199 -4.10 -10.26 -16.18
CA ARG A 199 -5.25 -11.05 -15.70
C ARG A 199 -6.49 -10.22 -15.45
N VAL A 200 -6.33 -9.04 -14.88
CA VAL A 200 -7.45 -8.13 -14.58
C VAL A 200 -7.70 -7.19 -15.76
N GLY A 201 -6.67 -6.86 -16.54
CA GLY A 201 -6.76 -5.92 -17.66
C GLY A 201 -7.03 -4.49 -17.19
N ASP A 202 -6.95 -3.51 -18.09
CA ASP A 202 -7.11 -2.08 -17.75
C ASP A 202 -8.55 -1.66 -17.45
N PHE A 203 -9.53 -2.54 -17.70
CA PHE A 203 -10.95 -2.25 -17.59
C PHE A 203 -11.59 -2.95 -16.40
N VAL A 204 -11.96 -2.18 -15.38
CA VAL A 204 -12.81 -2.69 -14.29
C VAL A 204 -14.27 -2.61 -14.75
N ALA A 205 -14.77 -3.68 -15.36
CA ALA A 205 -16.19 -3.80 -15.68
C ALA A 205 -16.99 -4.06 -14.39
N LYS A 206 -17.50 -3.00 -13.76
CA LYS A 206 -18.48 -3.15 -12.67
C LYS A 206 -19.83 -3.49 -13.29
N ARG A 207 -20.24 -4.76 -13.27
CA ARG A 207 -21.60 -5.16 -13.64
C ARG A 207 -22.53 -4.62 -12.55
N VAL A 208 -23.10 -3.46 -12.79
CA VAL A 208 -24.22 -2.96 -11.98
C VAL A 208 -25.40 -3.84 -12.36
N GLY A 209 -25.84 -4.69 -11.42
CA GLY A 209 -27.10 -5.40 -11.56
C GLY A 209 -28.21 -4.37 -11.58
N ASP A 210 -29.02 -4.41 -12.63
CA ASP A 210 -30.22 -3.60 -12.80
C ASP A 210 -31.25 -4.12 -11.78
N ASP A 211 -31.47 -3.35 -10.72
CA ASP A 211 -32.50 -3.64 -9.73
C ASP A 211 -33.84 -3.16 -10.32
N PHE A 212 -34.53 -4.07 -11.01
CA PHE A 212 -35.90 -3.85 -11.45
C PHE A 212 -36.83 -4.00 -10.24
N GLN A 213 -37.18 -2.89 -9.60
CA GLN A 213 -38.44 -2.81 -8.84
C GLN A 213 -39.58 -2.61 -9.84
N GLY A 214 -40.42 -3.64 -9.97
CA GLY A 214 -41.78 -3.54 -10.50
C GLY A 214 -42.79 -3.14 -9.43
#